data_AF-K0F8V8-F1
#
_entry.id   AF-K0F8V8-F1
#
_cell.length_a   1.000
_cell.length_b   1.000
_cell.length_c   1.000
_cell.angle_alpha   90.00
_cell.angle_beta   90.00
_cell.angle_gamma   90.00
#
_symmetry.space_group_name_H-M   'P 1'
#
loop_
_entity.id
_entity.type
_entity.pdbx_description
1 polymer ?
#
loop_
_entity_poly.entity_id
_entity_poly.type
_entity_poly.pdbx_seq_one_letter_code
_entity_poly.pdbx_strand_id
1 'polypeptide(L)'
;MSSELRGWGTDIVRAVLGSVFVIGFAWVVAAFVSVYDVVAWEDADGGARRYLAVAQFVAFAGIVGAVLWAVLLMVGKVRARRPVGWTPVVAVPVIIGAWVAGLLVAIVLVAV
;
A
#
# COMPACT_ATOMS: atom_id res chain seq x y z
N MET A 1 33.12 18.76 7.04
CA MET A 1 32.77 17.32 7.20
C MET A 1 31.56 17.08 8.12
N SER A 2 31.35 17.85 9.20
CA SER A 2 30.22 17.62 10.12
C SER A 2 28.83 17.94 9.55
N SER A 3 28.70 18.91 8.64
CA SER A 3 27.42 19.27 8.01
C SER A 3 26.89 18.19 7.05
N GLU A 4 27.77 17.56 6.28
CA GLU A 4 27.40 16.48 5.35
C GLU A 4 26.93 15.23 6.08
N LEU A 5 27.63 14.81 7.15
CA LEU A 5 27.22 13.69 8.00
C LEU A 5 25.84 13.93 8.65
N ARG A 6 25.59 15.17 9.11
CA ARG A 6 24.29 15.55 9.67
C ARG A 6 23.16 15.51 8.63
N GLY A 7 23.45 15.93 7.41
CA GLY A 7 22.52 15.85 6.28
C GLY A 7 22.14 14.41 5.94
N TRP A 8 23.14 13.53 5.88
CA TRP A 8 22.92 12.10 5.60
C TRP A 8 22.13 11.39 6.69
N GLY A 9 22.43 11.67 7.97
CA GLY A 9 21.66 11.12 9.08
C GLY A 9 20.20 11.55 9.05
N THR A 10 19.92 12.81 8.70
CA THR A 10 18.55 13.32 8.55
C THR A 10 17.81 12.64 7.39
N ASP A 11 18.50 12.38 6.27
CA ASP A 11 17.94 11.68 5.11
C ASP A 11 17.53 10.24 5.45
N ILE A 12 18.41 9.51 6.16
CA ILE A 12 18.13 8.14 6.61
C ILE A 12 16.95 8.11 7.57
N VAL A 13 16.91 9.01 8.56
CA VAL A 13 15.81 9.07 9.52
C VAL A 13 14.48 9.32 8.81
N ARG A 14 14.45 10.23 7.82
CA ARG A 14 13.25 10.47 7.01
C ARG A 14 12.85 9.25 6.19
N ALA A 15 13.81 8.56 5.60
CA ALA A 15 13.55 7.34 4.85
C ALA A 15 12.97 6.24 5.75
N VAL A 16 13.56 6.02 6.93
CA VAL A 16 13.09 5.03 7.91
C VAL A 16 11.70 5.38 8.42
N LEU A 17 11.46 6.63 8.84
CA LEU A 17 10.14 7.07 9.30
C LEU A 17 9.10 6.94 8.19
N GLY A 18 9.44 7.33 6.96
CA GLY A 18 8.58 7.16 5.80
C GLY A 18 8.25 5.70 5.53
N SER A 19 9.24 4.80 5.59
CA SER A 19 9.03 3.36 5.40
C SER A 19 8.18 2.75 6.51
N VAL A 20 8.45 3.07 7.78
CA VAL A 20 7.65 2.59 8.92
C VAL A 20 6.21 3.07 8.80
N PHE A 21 6.00 4.34 8.44
CA PHE A 21 4.67 4.88 8.22
C PHE A 21 3.93 4.16 7.09
N VAL A 22 4.59 3.94 5.96
CA VAL A 22 4.00 3.25 4.80
C VAL A 22 3.66 1.80 5.11
N ILE A 23 4.55 1.08 5.81
CA ILE A 23 4.31 -0.31 6.22
C ILE A 23 3.15 -0.37 7.21
N GLY A 24 3.15 0.51 8.23
CA GLY A 24 2.05 0.60 9.19
C GLY A 24 0.73 0.94 8.52
N PHE A 25 0.74 1.88 7.57
CA PHE A 25 -0.43 2.25 6.79
C PHE A 25 -0.92 1.09 5.91
N ALA A 26 -0.02 0.42 5.19
CA ALA A 26 -0.34 -0.78 4.40
C ALA A 26 -0.94 -1.89 5.27
N TRP A 27 -0.42 -2.09 6.48
CA TRP A 27 -0.95 -3.05 7.45
C TRP A 27 -2.37 -2.71 7.88
N VAL A 28 -2.63 -1.45 8.24
CA VAL A 28 -3.97 -0.97 8.61
C VAL A 28 -4.94 -1.17 7.45
N VAL A 29 -4.58 -0.72 6.25
CA VAL A 29 -5.40 -0.87 5.04
C VAL A 29 -5.67 -2.34 4.70
N ALA A 30 -4.66 -3.21 4.86
CA ALA A 30 -4.83 -4.66 4.68
C ALA A 30 -5.80 -5.26 5.72
N ALA A 31 -5.81 -4.77 6.96
CA ALA A 31 -6.77 -5.21 7.97
C ALA A 31 -8.22 -4.86 7.57
N PHE A 32 -8.42 -3.73 6.90
CA PHE A 32 -9.74 -3.32 6.37
C PHE A 32 -10.21 -4.16 5.18
N VAL A 33 -9.37 -4.98 4.55
CA VAL A 33 -9.80 -5.91 3.49
C VAL A 33 -10.81 -6.95 4.02
N SER A 34 -10.77 -7.27 5.32
CA SER A 34 -11.79 -8.10 5.98
C SER A 34 -13.19 -7.47 5.97
N VAL A 35 -13.31 -6.15 5.80
CA VAL A 35 -14.62 -5.50 5.66
C VAL A 35 -15.34 -5.97 4.39
N TYR A 36 -14.62 -6.48 3.38
CA TYR A 36 -15.26 -7.07 2.22
C TYR A 36 -16.11 -8.29 2.59
N ASP A 37 -15.77 -9.02 3.65
CA ASP A 37 -16.57 -10.16 4.13
C ASP A 37 -17.95 -9.71 4.60
N VAL A 38 -18.06 -8.50 5.15
CA VAL A 38 -19.35 -7.94 5.58
C VAL A 38 -20.26 -7.71 4.38
N VAL A 39 -19.71 -7.15 3.29
CA VAL A 39 -20.45 -6.90 2.05
C VAL A 39 -20.88 -8.23 1.40
N ALA A 40 -20.04 -9.25 1.44
CA ALA A 40 -20.38 -10.56 0.88
C ALA A 40 -21.32 -11.38 1.75
N TRP A 41 -21.43 -11.08 3.06
CA TRP A 41 -22.37 -11.76 3.95
C TRP A 41 -23.81 -11.28 3.77
N GLU A 42 -23.99 -10.01 3.38
CA GLU A 42 -25.31 -9.46 3.02
C GLU A 42 -25.87 -10.06 1.72
N ASP A 43 -25.04 -10.73 0.92
CA ASP A 43 -25.45 -11.31 -0.36
C ASP A 43 -26.13 -12.67 -0.17
N ALA A 44 -27.46 -12.68 -0.28
CA ALA A 44 -28.32 -13.84 0.02
C ALA A 44 -28.09 -15.05 -0.89
N ASP A 45 -27.59 -14.84 -2.12
CA ASP A 45 -27.41 -15.88 -3.13
C ASP A 45 -26.06 -16.62 -3.04
N GLY A 46 -25.20 -16.22 -2.10
CA GLY A 46 -23.88 -16.84 -1.88
C GLY A 46 -22.86 -16.59 -3.01
N GLY A 47 -23.26 -15.86 -4.06
CA GLY A 47 -22.42 -15.48 -5.20
C GLY A 47 -21.25 -14.59 -4.79
N ALA A 48 -21.50 -13.58 -3.96
CA ALA A 48 -20.45 -12.65 -3.50
C ALA A 48 -19.26 -13.35 -2.85
N ARG A 49 -19.47 -14.48 -2.16
CA ARG A 49 -18.39 -15.20 -1.49
C ARG A 49 -17.32 -15.71 -2.47
N ARG A 50 -17.71 -16.03 -3.72
CA ARG A 50 -16.76 -16.44 -4.77
C ARG A 50 -15.94 -15.26 -5.29
N TYR A 51 -16.53 -14.08 -5.36
CA TYR A 51 -15.90 -12.87 -5.89
C TYR A 51 -15.05 -12.14 -4.87
N LEU A 52 -15.32 -12.37 -3.59
CA LEU A 52 -14.55 -11.80 -2.49
C LEU A 52 -13.06 -12.13 -2.58
N ALA A 53 -12.71 -13.38 -2.92
CA ALA A 53 -11.32 -13.77 -3.12
C ALA A 53 -10.61 -12.93 -4.20
N VAL A 54 -11.33 -12.58 -5.28
CA VAL A 54 -10.80 -11.72 -6.36
C VAL A 54 -10.61 -10.30 -5.85
N ALA A 55 -11.59 -9.74 -5.14
CA ALA A 55 -11.49 -8.39 -4.58
C ALA A 55 -10.33 -8.28 -3.56
N GLN A 56 -10.19 -9.27 -2.67
CA GLN A 56 -9.09 -9.35 -1.73
C GLN A 56 -7.74 -9.46 -2.47
N PHE A 57 -7.66 -10.31 -3.49
CA PHE A 57 -6.46 -10.45 -4.29
C PHE A 57 -6.07 -9.13 -4.98
N VAL A 58 -7.02 -8.42 -5.59
CA VAL A 58 -6.77 -7.11 -6.21
C VAL A 58 -6.24 -6.10 -5.19
N ALA A 59 -6.85 -6.03 -4.00
CA ALA A 59 -6.40 -5.14 -2.94
C ALA A 59 -4.99 -5.49 -2.47
N PHE A 60 -4.73 -6.76 -2.13
CA PHE A 60 -3.41 -7.20 -1.66
C PHE A 60 -2.33 -7.04 -2.73
N ALA A 61 -2.60 -7.41 -3.99
CA ALA A 61 -1.66 -7.26 -5.09
C ALA A 61 -1.28 -5.80 -5.30
N GLY A 62 -2.25 -4.89 -5.22
CA GLY A 62 -1.97 -3.46 -5.34
C GLY A 62 -1.20 -2.89 -4.14
N ILE A 63 -1.50 -3.32 -2.91
CA ILE A 63 -0.74 -2.93 -1.71
C ILE A 63 0.71 -3.40 -1.80
N VAL A 64 0.93 -4.68 -2.12
CA VAL A 64 2.28 -5.26 -2.27
C VAL A 64 3.02 -4.58 -3.41
N GLY A 65 2.35 -4.35 -4.55
CA GLY A 65 2.92 -3.64 -5.69
C GLY A 65 3.36 -2.22 -5.32
N ALA A 66 2.56 -1.48 -4.55
CA ALA A 66 2.90 -0.14 -4.10
C ALA A 66 4.13 -0.12 -3.18
N VAL A 67 4.20 -1.07 -2.23
CA VAL A 67 5.36 -1.21 -1.33
C VAL A 67 6.62 -1.57 -2.12
N LEU A 68 6.54 -2.54 -3.04
CA LEU A 68 7.67 -2.92 -3.90
C LEU A 68 8.13 -1.75 -4.77
N TRP A 69 7.19 -1.01 -5.36
CA TRP A 69 7.50 0.18 -6.15
C TRP A 69 8.23 1.24 -5.33
N ALA A 70 7.79 1.50 -4.10
CA ALA A 70 8.46 2.42 -3.19
C ALA A 70 9.91 1.99 -2.90
N VAL A 71 10.12 0.70 -2.65
CA VAL A 71 11.45 0.12 -2.44
C VAL A 71 12.33 0.29 -3.68
N LEU A 72 11.80 0.02 -4.88
CA LEU A 72 12.55 0.18 -6.13
C LEU A 72 12.98 1.64 -6.36
N LEU A 73 12.09 2.61 -6.08
CA LEU A 73 12.42 4.03 -6.15
C LEU A 73 13.51 4.43 -5.15
N MET A 74 13.45 3.91 -3.91
CA MET A 74 14.49 4.14 -2.90
C MET A 74 15.82 3.54 -3.35
N VAL A 75 15.84 2.29 -3.80
CA VAL A 75 17.04 1.61 -4.30
C VAL A 75 17.65 2.36 -5.48
N GLY A 76 16.81 2.84 -6.41
CA GLY A 76 17.24 3.67 -7.54
C GLY A 76 17.94 4.96 -7.08
N LYS A 77 17.37 5.65 -6.08
CA LYS A 77 17.99 6.86 -5.50
C LYS A 77 19.30 6.56 -4.78
N VAL A 78 19.37 5.49 -4.00
CA VAL A 78 20.59 5.05 -3.32
C VAL A 78 21.70 4.72 -4.33
N ARG A 79 21.38 3.95 -5.39
CA ARG A 79 22.33 3.64 -6.47
C ARG A 79 22.81 4.90 -7.20
N ALA A 80 21.93 5.88 -7.38
CA ALA A 80 22.26 7.17 -7.98
C ALA A 80 22.95 8.15 -7.01
N ARG A 81 23.25 7.74 -5.76
CA ARG A 81 23.79 8.58 -4.67
C ARG A 81 22.97 9.85 -4.43
N ARG A 82 21.65 9.77 -4.62
CA ARG A 82 20.69 10.85 -4.39
C ARG A 82 20.00 10.67 -3.03
N PRO A 83 19.61 11.77 -2.36
CA PRO A 83 18.87 11.69 -1.11
C PRO A 83 17.53 10.97 -1.30
N VAL A 84 17.25 10.03 -0.41
CA VAL A 84 16.02 9.23 -0.43
C VAL A 84 14.85 10.04 0.13
N GLY A 85 15.06 10.79 1.21
CA GLY A 85 14.08 11.67 1.84
C GLY A 85 12.71 11.00 2.05
N TRP A 86 11.66 11.69 1.59
CA TRP A 86 10.26 11.25 1.72
C TRP A 86 9.75 10.36 0.58
N THR A 87 10.66 9.77 -0.22
CA THR A 87 10.27 8.87 -1.32
C THR A 87 9.32 7.73 -0.92
N PRO A 88 9.45 7.08 0.26
CA PRO A 88 8.51 6.02 0.64
C PRO A 88 7.06 6.49 0.66
N VAL A 89 6.81 7.73 1.10
CA VAL A 89 5.45 8.29 1.29
C VAL A 89 4.67 8.39 -0.02
N VAL A 90 5.37 8.40 -1.16
CA VAL A 90 4.74 8.34 -2.49
C VAL A 90 3.93 7.04 -2.69
N ALA A 91 4.18 6.00 -1.89
CA ALA A 91 3.39 4.78 -1.90
C ALA A 91 1.96 4.97 -1.36
N VAL A 92 1.75 5.95 -0.46
CA VAL A 92 0.48 6.10 0.27
C VAL A 92 -0.72 6.31 -0.66
N PRO A 93 -0.68 7.25 -1.64
CA PRO A 93 -1.76 7.39 -2.61
C PRO A 93 -2.02 6.11 -3.43
N VAL A 94 -0.97 5.37 -3.77
CA VAL A 94 -1.09 4.12 -4.55
C VAL A 94 -1.74 3.02 -3.70
N ILE A 95 -1.38 2.92 -2.43
CA ILE A 95 -2.00 1.99 -1.46
C ILE A 95 -3.49 2.30 -1.30
N ILE A 96 -3.85 3.59 -1.15
CA ILE A 96 -5.26 4.02 -1.08
C ILE A 96 -5.98 3.65 -2.37
N GLY A 97 -5.39 3.94 -3.53
CA GLY A 97 -5.97 3.62 -4.84
C GLY A 97 -6.19 2.11 -5.02
N ALA A 98 -5.22 1.28 -4.62
CA ALA A 98 -5.34 -0.18 -4.66
C ALA A 98 -6.48 -0.70 -3.77
N TRP A 99 -6.60 -0.14 -2.56
CA TRP A 99 -7.68 -0.50 -1.64
C TRP A 99 -9.05 -0.10 -2.20
N VAL A 100 -9.21 1.16 -2.64
CA VAL A 100 -10.46 1.63 -3.26
C VAL A 100 -10.80 0.80 -4.50
N ALA A 101 -9.81 0.45 -5.33
CA ALA A 101 -10.04 -0.41 -6.49
C ALA A 101 -10.54 -1.81 -6.09
N GLY A 102 -9.95 -2.43 -5.06
CA GLY A 102 -10.44 -3.70 -4.51
C GLY A 102 -11.88 -3.61 -3.99
N LEU A 103 -12.23 -2.53 -3.29
CA LEU A 103 -13.59 -2.28 -2.79
C LEU A 103 -14.58 -2.10 -3.95
N LEU A 104 -14.21 -1.32 -4.97
CA LEU A 104 -15.04 -1.13 -6.16
C LEU A 104 -15.27 -2.45 -6.89
N VAL A 105 -14.23 -3.29 -7.01
CA VAL A 105 -14.37 -4.64 -7.58
C VAL A 105 -15.32 -5.49 -6.74
N ALA A 106 -15.24 -5.45 -5.41
CA ALA A 106 -16.18 -6.16 -4.55
C ALA A 106 -17.64 -5.72 -4.79
N ILE A 107 -17.89 -4.40 -4.79
CA ILE A 107 -19.24 -3.84 -4.98
C ILE A 107 -19.80 -4.18 -6.36
N VAL A 108 -19.00 -4.02 -7.42
CA VAL A 108 -19.44 -4.32 -8.79
C VAL A 108 -19.75 -5.81 -8.95
N LEU A 109 -18.96 -6.69 -8.34
CA LEU A 109 -19.19 -8.13 -8.43
C LEU A 109 -20.37 -8.64 -7.57
N VAL A 110 -20.77 -7.91 -6.54
CA VAL A 110 -22.00 -8.18 -5.78
C VAL A 110 -23.23 -7.68 -6.55
N ALA A 111 -23.07 -6.62 -7.35
CA ALA A 111 -24.17 -6.01 -8.09
C ALA A 111 -24.53 -6.70 -9.42
N VAL A 112 -23.77 -7.72 -9.84
CA VAL A 112 -23.92 -8.44 -11.13
C VAL A 112 -24.22 -9.91 -10.90
#